data_AF-G6EDE6-F1
#
_entry.id   AF-G6EDE6-F1
#
_cell.length_a   1.000
_cell.length_b   1.000
_cell.length_c   1.000
_cell.angle_alpha   90.00
_cell.angle_beta   90.00
_cell.angle_gamma   90.00
#
_symmetry.space_group_name_H-M   'P 1'
#
loop_
_entity.id
_entity.type
_entity.pdbx_description
1 polymer ?
#
loop_
_entity_poly.entity_id
_entity_poly.type
_entity_poly.pdbx_seq_one_letter_code
_entity_poly.pdbx_strand_id
1 'polypeptide(L)'
;MAHFADSSPRSFVHGIKQARERIVARKDEDREDFLRKRGFSKAETGKIIASVLAEEGRPPESLYDFVQGITAHARSKTNQDARLEIEGKARKILEKVN
;
A
#
# COMPACT_ATOMS: atom_id res chain seq x y z
N MET A 1 15.37 32.27 -0.86
CA MET A 1 14.01 32.00 -0.36
C MET A 1 13.91 30.51 -0.06
N ALA A 2 13.94 30.16 1.23
CA ALA A 2 13.84 28.78 1.65
C ALA A 2 12.36 28.37 1.59
N HIS A 3 11.98 27.63 0.54
CA HIS A 3 10.73 26.88 0.53
C HIS A 3 10.91 25.67 1.46
N PHE A 4 10.85 25.91 2.77
CA PHE A 4 10.58 24.84 3.70
C PHE A 4 9.19 24.30 3.37
N ALA A 5 9.15 23.01 3.05
CA ALA A 5 7.96 22.29 2.65
C ALA A 5 6.79 22.60 3.57
N ASP A 6 5.71 23.16 3.01
CA ASP A 6 4.40 23.22 3.64
C ASP A 6 3.75 21.82 3.60
N SER A 7 4.48 20.82 4.11
CA SER A 7 3.89 19.56 4.51
C SER A 7 3.31 19.76 5.91
N SER A 8 2.29 20.62 6.03
CA SER A 8 1.57 20.73 7.29
C SER A 8 1.00 19.35 7.66
N PRO A 9 0.93 18.99 8.96
CA PRO A 9 0.31 17.74 9.41
C PRO A 9 -1.09 17.50 8.85
N ARG A 10 -1.81 18.58 8.50
CA ARG A 10 -3.15 18.53 7.90
C ARG A 10 -3.13 17.88 6.50
N SER A 11 -2.16 18.19 5.66
CA SER A 11 -2.05 17.61 4.31
C SER A 11 -1.76 16.10 4.37
N PHE A 12 -0.88 15.69 5.30
CA PHE A 12 -0.60 14.28 5.55
C PHE A 12 -1.83 13.52 6.05
N VAL A 13 -2.50 14.02 7.09
CA VAL A 13 -3.72 13.40 7.64
C VAL A 13 -4.82 13.33 6.59
N HIS A 14 -4.96 14.38 5.76
CA HIS A 14 -5.91 14.40 4.66
C HIS A 14 -5.61 13.29 3.65
N GLY A 15 -4.36 13.14 3.22
CA GLY A 15 -3.94 12.07 2.30
C GLY A 15 -4.23 10.67 2.85
N ILE A 16 -3.98 10.44 4.14
CA ILE A 16 -4.32 9.14 4.78
C ILE A 16 -5.84 8.91 4.78
N LYS A 17 -6.64 9.93 5.09
CA LYS A 17 -8.10 9.82 5.05
C LYS A 17 -8.59 9.48 3.65
N GLN A 18 -8.11 10.20 2.63
CA GLN A 18 -8.43 9.94 1.23
C GLN A 18 -8.03 8.52 0.80
N ALA A 19 -6.86 8.04 1.24
CA ALA A 19 -6.39 6.68 0.94
C ALA A 19 -7.32 5.60 1.52
N ARG A 20 -7.88 5.84 2.72
CA ARG A 20 -8.83 4.93 3.38
C ARG A 20 -10.18 4.92 2.69
N GLU A 21 -10.65 6.06 2.20
CA GLU A 21 -11.95 6.19 1.52
C GLU A 21 -11.91 5.70 0.07
N ARG A 22 -10.73 5.69 -0.56
CA ARG A 22 -10.56 5.27 -1.95
C ARG A 22 -10.55 3.75 -2.10
N ILE A 23 -11.73 3.19 -2.36
CA ILE A 23 -11.88 1.77 -2.71
C ILE A 23 -11.38 1.50 -4.13
N VAL A 24 -10.50 0.50 -4.27
CA VAL A 24 -9.85 0.13 -5.54
C VAL A 24 -10.01 -1.34 -5.90
N ALA A 25 -10.58 -2.15 -5.00
CA ALA A 25 -10.90 -3.55 -5.24
C ALA A 25 -12.16 -3.95 -4.46
N ARG A 26 -13.09 -4.66 -5.12
CA ARG A 26 -14.31 -5.19 -4.49
C ARG A 26 -14.35 -6.71 -4.47
N LYS A 27 -13.79 -7.35 -5.51
CA LYS A 27 -13.69 -8.82 -5.64
C LYS A 27 -12.22 -9.26 -5.72
N ASP A 28 -11.99 -10.56 -5.55
CA ASP A 28 -10.63 -11.13 -5.49
C ASP A 28 -9.81 -10.88 -6.75
N GLU A 29 -10.45 -10.96 -7.91
CA GLU A 29 -9.83 -10.62 -9.19
C GLU A 29 -9.30 -9.18 -9.20
N ASP A 30 -10.03 -8.20 -8.66
CA ASP A 30 -9.58 -6.81 -8.59
C ASP A 30 -8.34 -6.68 -7.69
N ARG A 31 -8.29 -7.45 -6.60
CA ARG A 31 -7.18 -7.43 -5.63
C ARG A 31 -5.91 -7.98 -6.27
N GLU A 32 -6.04 -9.09 -6.97
CA GLU A 32 -4.94 -9.67 -7.73
C GLU A 32 -4.47 -8.69 -8.80
N ASP A 33 -5.37 -8.21 -9.65
CA ASP A 33 -5.07 -7.27 -10.72
C ASP A 33 -4.39 -6.00 -10.22
N PHE A 34 -4.87 -5.44 -9.11
CA PHE A 34 -4.32 -4.22 -8.53
C PHE A 34 -2.84 -4.38 -8.19
N LEU A 35 -2.46 -5.51 -7.59
CA LEU A 35 -1.07 -5.81 -7.22
C LEU A 35 -0.23 -6.24 -8.42
N ARG A 36 -0.77 -7.08 -9.32
CA ARG A 36 -0.04 -7.56 -10.50
C ARG A 36 0.33 -6.41 -11.43
N LYS A 37 -0.58 -5.45 -11.67
CA LYS A 37 -0.32 -4.21 -12.44
C LYS A 37 0.75 -3.30 -11.82
N ARG A 38 1.12 -3.53 -10.55
CA ARG A 38 2.14 -2.78 -9.81
C ARG A 38 3.44 -3.56 -9.63
N GLY A 39 3.59 -4.66 -10.37
CA GLY A 39 4.84 -5.41 -10.45
C GLY A 39 5.07 -6.38 -9.29
N PHE A 40 4.02 -6.79 -8.58
CA PHE A 40 4.09 -7.89 -7.63
C PHE A 40 3.93 -9.23 -8.35
N SER A 41 4.72 -10.23 -7.98
CA SER A 41 4.54 -11.62 -8.44
C SER A 41 3.23 -12.21 -7.92
N LYS A 42 2.72 -13.29 -8.53
CA LYS A 42 1.51 -13.99 -8.01
C LYS A 42 1.70 -14.45 -6.57
N ALA A 43 2.89 -14.94 -6.24
CA ALA A 43 3.22 -15.38 -4.88
C ALA A 43 3.24 -14.20 -3.88
N GLU A 44 3.76 -13.05 -4.28
CA GLU A 44 3.73 -11.84 -3.44
C GLU A 44 2.32 -11.30 -3.27
N THR A 45 1.53 -11.29 -4.34
CA THR A 45 0.11 -10.91 -4.30
C THR A 45 -0.65 -11.71 -3.24
N GLY A 46 -0.52 -13.04 -3.25
CA GLY A 46 -1.18 -13.89 -2.25
C GLY A 46 -0.71 -13.59 -0.83
N LYS A 47 0.60 -13.37 -0.61
CA LYS A 47 1.14 -13.01 0.70
C LYS A 47 0.61 -11.67 1.21
N ILE A 48 0.55 -10.65 0.35
CA ILE A 48 0.05 -9.32 0.69
C ILE A 48 -1.43 -9.38 1.10
N ILE A 49 -2.26 -10.07 0.31
CA ILE A 49 -3.70 -10.23 0.62
C ILE A 49 -3.87 -10.99 1.94
N ALA A 50 -3.12 -12.08 2.13
CA ALA A 50 -3.17 -12.88 3.36
C ALA A 50 -2.72 -12.09 4.59
N SER A 51 -1.70 -11.23 4.47
CA SER A 51 -1.27 -10.35 5.57
C SER A 51 -2.40 -9.42 6.01
N VAL A 52 -3.08 -8.75 5.07
CA VAL A 52 -4.20 -7.86 5.41
C VAL A 52 -5.35 -8.65 6.03
N LEU A 53 -5.69 -9.81 5.48
CA LEU A 53 -6.74 -10.66 6.04
C LEU A 53 -6.42 -11.10 7.47
N ALA A 54 -5.18 -11.46 7.76
CA ALA A 54 -4.74 -11.88 9.08
C ALA A 54 -4.71 -10.71 10.10
N GLU A 55 -4.32 -9.51 9.66
CA GLU A 55 -4.20 -8.33 10.54
C GLU A 55 -5.56 -7.62 10.75
N GLU A 56 -6.42 -7.54 9.72
CA GLU A 56 -7.64 -6.72 9.71
C GLU A 56 -8.94 -7.55 9.68
N GLY A 57 -8.86 -8.89 9.54
CA GLY A 57 -10.03 -9.79 9.50
C GLY A 57 -10.85 -9.72 8.21
N ARG A 58 -10.42 -8.93 7.22
CA ARG A 58 -11.04 -8.78 5.90
C ARG A 58 -9.99 -8.61 4.81
N PRO A 59 -10.27 -8.99 3.56
CA PRO A 59 -9.34 -8.75 2.47
C PRO A 59 -9.22 -7.24 2.15
N PRO A 60 -8.15 -6.80 1.49
CA PRO A 60 -7.94 -5.39 1.17
C PRO A 60 -9.00 -4.87 0.19
N GLU A 61 -9.49 -3.66 0.41
CA GLU A 61 -10.44 -2.99 -0.48
C GLU A 61 -9.97 -1.57 -0.83
N SER A 62 -9.49 -0.83 0.17
CA SER A 62 -9.02 0.55 0.02
C SER A 62 -7.56 0.60 -0.39
N LEU A 63 -7.16 1.73 -1.00
CA LEU A 63 -5.76 2.01 -1.30
C LEU A 63 -4.90 1.92 -0.03
N TYR A 64 -5.41 2.39 1.11
CA TYR A 64 -4.76 2.26 2.41
C TYR A 64 -4.52 0.80 2.81
N ASP A 65 -5.51 -0.09 2.65
CA ASP A 65 -5.37 -1.52 2.97
C ASP A 65 -4.24 -2.16 2.17
N PHE A 66 -4.15 -1.85 0.87
CA PHE A 66 -3.06 -2.37 0.02
C PHE A 66 -1.70 -1.84 0.45
N VAL A 67 -1.59 -0.57 0.83
CA VAL A 67 -0.33 -0.01 1.36
C VAL A 67 0.07 -0.73 2.64
N GLN A 68 -0.86 -0.96 3.58
CA GLN A 68 -0.59 -1.72 4.79
C GLN A 68 -0.11 -3.15 4.48
N GLY A 69 -0.81 -3.85 3.59
CA GLY A 69 -0.43 -5.21 3.19
C GLY A 69 0.95 -5.30 2.54
N ILE A 70 1.30 -4.33 1.67
CA ILE A 70 2.62 -4.27 1.05
C ILE A 70 3.70 -4.01 2.10
N THR A 71 3.47 -3.08 3.03
CA THR A 71 4.41 -2.80 4.13
C THR A 71 4.54 -3.98 5.08
N ALA A 72 3.45 -4.70 5.39
CA ALA A 72 3.48 -5.95 6.13
C ALA A 72 4.33 -7.01 5.43
N HIS A 73 4.16 -7.16 4.12
CA HIS A 73 4.98 -8.06 3.33
C HIS A 73 6.47 -7.67 3.33
N ALA A 74 6.78 -6.38 3.21
CA ALA A 74 8.14 -5.87 3.24
C ALA A 74 8.86 -6.20 4.56
N ARG A 75 8.16 -6.11 5.70
CA ARG A 75 8.69 -6.45 7.04
C ARG A 75 9.23 -7.88 7.14
N SER A 76 8.73 -8.80 6.30
CA SER A 76 9.20 -10.19 6.25
C SER A 76 10.52 -10.40 5.50
N LYS A 77 11.04 -9.39 4.79
CA LYS A 77 12.27 -9.51 3.99
C LYS A 77 13.49 -9.27 4.89
N THR A 78 14.38 -10.24 4.92
CA THR A 78 15.67 -10.14 5.61
C THR A 78 16.67 -9.27 4.84
N ASN A 79 16.61 -9.31 3.51
CA ASN A 79 17.44 -8.48 2.64
C ASN A 79 16.90 -7.03 2.59
N GLN A 80 17.75 -6.08 2.91
CA GLN A 80 17.39 -4.66 3.02
C GLN A 80 16.99 -4.04 1.67
N ASP A 81 17.68 -4.35 0.59
CA ASP A 81 17.38 -3.79 -0.74
C ASP A 81 16.01 -4.29 -1.22
N ALA A 82 15.73 -5.58 -1.03
CA ALA A 82 14.42 -6.16 -1.34
C ALA A 82 13.29 -5.52 -0.50
N ARG A 83 13.55 -5.22 0.78
CA ARG A 83 12.60 -4.49 1.64
C ARG A 83 12.33 -3.09 1.08
N LEU A 84 13.39 -2.34 0.76
CA LEU A 84 13.30 -0.97 0.25
C LEU A 84 12.57 -0.90 -1.09
N GLU A 85 12.76 -1.88 -1.98
CA GLU A 85 12.04 -1.93 -3.25
C GLU A 85 10.51 -2.05 -3.02
N ILE A 86 10.10 -2.92 -2.10
CA ILE A 86 8.69 -3.16 -1.78
C ILE A 86 8.07 -1.96 -1.07
N GLU A 87 8.79 -1.36 -0.12
CA GLU A 87 8.37 -0.11 0.54
C GLU A 87 8.24 1.03 -0.48
N GLY A 88 9.14 1.11 -1.44
CA GLY A 88 9.06 2.07 -2.56
C GLY A 88 7.80 1.90 -3.41
N LYS A 89 7.37 0.65 -3.66
CA LYS A 89 6.10 0.37 -4.35
C LYS A 89 4.90 0.84 -3.51
N ALA A 90 4.89 0.59 -2.20
CA ALA A 90 3.84 1.09 -1.29
C ALA A 90 3.75 2.62 -1.29
N ARG A 91 4.90 3.29 -1.20
CA ARG A 91 5.00 4.75 -1.24
C ARG A 91 4.41 5.35 -2.52
N LYS A 92 4.77 4.81 -3.69
CA LYS A 92 4.22 5.24 -4.98
C LYS A 92 2.71 5.09 -5.09
N ILE A 93 2.12 4.13 -4.37
CA ILE A 93 0.67 3.97 -4.33
C ILE A 93 0.04 5.10 -3.50
N LEU A 94 0.60 5.40 -2.34
CA LEU A 94 0.12 6.44 -1.45
C LEU A 94 0.27 7.84 -2.05
N GLU A 95 1.37 8.11 -2.77
CA GLU A 95 1.62 9.39 -3.44
C GLU A 95 0.58 9.72 -4.53
N LYS A 96 -0.10 8.71 -5.11
CA LYS A 96 -1.16 8.90 -6.12
C LYS A 96 -2.53 9.30 -5.55
N VAL A 97 -2.62 9.47 -4.23
CA VAL A 97 -3.85 9.89 -3.55
C VAL A 97 -4.01 11.41 -3.57
N ASN A 98 -2.90 12.14 -3.68
CA ASN A 98 -2.85 13.60 -3.67
C ASN A 98 -2.74 14.19 -5.07
#